data_AF-A0A920E8P4-F1
#
_entry.id   AF-A0A920E8P4-F1
#
_cell.length_a   1.000
_cell.length_b   1.000
_cell.length_c   1.000
_cell.angle_alpha   90.00
_cell.angle_beta   90.00
_cell.angle_gamma   90.00
#
_symmetry.space_group_name_H-M   'P 1'
#
loop_
_entity.id
_entity.type
_entity.pdbx_description
1 polymer ?
#
loop_
_entity_poly.entity_id
_entity_poly.type
_entity_poly.pdbx_seq_one_letter_code
_entity_poly.pdbx_strand_id
1 'polypeptide(L)'
;MGKDHVTTTMWSGRENHVSLRFKGKMWVIGGGNSTNSYGINDVWSSSTGLTWDNQTLTNAFSTRLGHAGVVFKNKMWIFGGRSEIRWGAVS
;
A
#
# COMPACT_ATOMS: atom_id res chain seq x y z
N MET A 1 18.63 23.35 -15.11
CA MET A 1 17.44 23.23 -14.25
C MET A 1 17.44 21.81 -13.70
N GLY A 2 17.87 21.65 -12.45
CA GLY A 2 18.37 20.36 -11.91
C GLY A 2 17.29 19.29 -11.75
N LYS A 3 17.64 18.06 -12.12
CA LYS A 3 16.88 16.84 -11.81
C LYS A 3 17.72 15.98 -10.88
N ASP A 4 17.90 16.46 -9.67
CA ASP A 4 18.57 15.69 -8.63
C ASP A 4 17.49 14.86 -7.94
N HIS A 5 16.96 13.87 -8.66
CA HIS A 5 16.09 12.85 -8.09
C HIS A 5 16.95 12.04 -7.12
N VAL A 6 16.92 12.41 -5.84
CA VAL A 6 17.46 11.59 -4.77
C VAL A 6 16.68 10.27 -4.79
N THR A 7 17.31 9.22 -5.30
CA THR A 7 16.79 7.87 -5.43
C THR A 7 16.86 7.15 -4.09
N THR A 8 16.22 7.69 -3.06
CA THR A 8 15.79 6.86 -1.92
C THR A 8 14.79 5.87 -2.48
N THR A 9 15.16 4.59 -2.50
CA THR A 9 14.42 3.48 -3.11
C THR A 9 12.91 3.60 -2.91
N MET A 10 12.21 3.95 -3.99
CA MET A 10 10.75 3.92 -4.04
C MET A 10 10.27 2.47 -3.84
N TRP A 11 9.07 2.32 -3.31
CA TRP A 11 8.40 1.03 -3.19
C TRP A 11 8.41 0.26 -4.51
N SER A 12 8.48 -1.06 -4.44
CA SER A 12 8.51 -1.91 -5.64
C SER A 12 7.28 -1.69 -6.52
N GLY A 13 7.49 -1.77 -7.84
CA GLY A 13 6.42 -1.73 -8.83
C GLY A 13 5.33 -2.73 -8.47
N ARG A 14 4.07 -2.30 -8.51
CA ARG A 14 2.93 -3.03 -7.97
C ARG A 14 1.67 -2.83 -8.78
N GLU A 15 0.77 -3.79 -8.65
CA GLU A 15 -0.55 -3.81 -9.27
C GLU A 15 -1.62 -4.09 -8.21
N ASN A 16 -2.89 -3.89 -8.58
CA ASN A 16 -4.05 -4.29 -7.76
C ASN A 16 -4.03 -3.68 -6.34
N HIS A 17 -3.38 -2.53 -6.18
CA HIS A 17 -3.33 -1.74 -4.95
C HIS A 17 -4.49 -0.74 -4.92
N VAL A 18 -4.78 -0.20 -3.73
CA VAL A 18 -5.70 0.93 -3.58
C VAL A 18 -4.90 2.23 -3.55
N SER A 19 -5.40 3.25 -4.25
CA SER A 19 -4.94 4.64 -4.11
C SER A 19 -6.05 5.52 -3.53
N LEU A 20 -5.71 6.34 -2.52
CA LEU A 20 -6.67 7.25 -1.86
C LEU A 20 -6.05 8.63 -1.66
N ARG A 21 -6.91 9.67 -1.64
CA ARG A 21 -6.55 11.01 -1.17
C ARG A 21 -7.18 11.26 0.19
N PHE A 22 -6.36 11.42 1.22
CA PHE A 22 -6.83 11.61 2.60
C PHE A 22 -5.88 12.49 3.40
N LYS A 23 -6.44 13.44 4.16
CA LYS A 23 -5.68 14.41 5.00
C LYS A 23 -4.52 15.09 4.24
N GLY A 24 -4.79 15.56 3.02
CA GLY A 24 -3.81 16.26 2.19
C GLY A 24 -2.69 15.38 1.60
N LYS A 25 -2.75 14.07 1.79
CA LYS A 25 -1.78 13.12 1.26
C LYS A 25 -2.42 12.16 0.25
N MET A 26 -1.60 11.67 -0.67
CA MET A 26 -1.85 10.48 -1.46
C MET A 26 -1.44 9.25 -0.64
N TRP A 27 -2.18 8.17 -0.80
CA TRP A 27 -1.97 6.92 -0.09
C TRP A 27 -1.96 5.79 -1.10
N VAL A 28 -1.01 4.87 -0.96
CA VAL A 28 -0.93 3.61 -1.70
C VAL A 28 -0.96 2.49 -0.68
N ILE A 29 -1.94 1.60 -0.80
CA ILE A 29 -2.25 0.58 0.22
C ILE A 29 -2.24 -0.80 -0.43
N GLY A 30 -1.39 -1.69 0.09
CA GLY A 30 -1.28 -3.09 -0.33
C GLY A 30 -1.04 -3.27 -1.83
N GLY A 31 -1.66 -4.31 -2.39
CA GLY A 31 -1.49 -4.72 -3.79
C GLY A 31 -0.62 -5.96 -3.92
N GLY A 32 -0.18 -6.28 -5.12
CA GLY A 32 0.81 -7.31 -5.41
C GLY A 32 2.00 -6.72 -6.15
N ASN A 33 3.16 -7.35 -6.04
CA ASN A 33 4.35 -6.97 -6.80
C ASN A 33 5.01 -8.22 -7.42
N SER A 34 6.10 -8.04 -8.16
CA SER A 34 6.78 -9.15 -8.86
C SER A 34 7.30 -10.27 -7.95
N THR A 35 7.54 -9.98 -6.67
CA THR A 35 8.02 -10.96 -5.68
C THR A 35 6.91 -11.51 -4.79
N ASN A 36 5.75 -10.86 -4.76
CA ASN A 36 4.61 -11.24 -3.96
C ASN A 36 3.29 -10.94 -4.70
N SER A 37 2.86 -11.91 -5.51
CA SER A 37 1.59 -11.90 -6.24
C SER A 37 0.38 -12.23 -5.35
N TYR A 38 0.61 -12.56 -4.08
CA TYR A 38 -0.42 -12.98 -3.12
C TYR A 38 -0.90 -11.87 -2.19
N GLY A 39 -0.22 -10.72 -2.22
CA GLY A 39 -0.61 -9.53 -1.50
C GLY A 39 0.49 -9.05 -0.57
N ILE A 40 0.63 -7.74 -0.49
CA ILE A 40 1.38 -7.03 0.54
C ILE A 40 0.42 -6.17 1.37
N ASN A 41 0.84 -5.79 2.57
CA ASN A 41 0.08 -4.92 3.48
C ASN A 41 0.85 -3.67 3.89
N ASP A 42 1.86 -3.30 3.11
CA ASP A 42 2.54 -2.02 3.30
C ASP A 42 1.61 -0.86 2.94
N VAL A 43 1.84 0.28 3.60
CA VAL A 43 1.07 1.50 3.40
C VAL A 43 2.06 2.61 3.16
N TRP A 44 1.90 3.32 2.05
CA TRP A 44 2.77 4.43 1.68
C TRP A 44 1.95 5.70 1.60
N SER A 45 2.51 6.81 2.06
CA SER A 45 1.87 8.12 1.93
C SER A 45 2.82 9.17 1.37
N SER A 46 2.28 10.14 0.65
CA SER A 46 3.04 11.27 0.14
C SER A 46 2.19 12.54 0.09
N SER A 47 2.77 13.68 0.45
CA SER A 47 2.14 15.00 0.25
C SER A 47 2.44 15.59 -1.14
N THR A 48 3.48 15.13 -1.84
CA THR A 48 3.99 15.74 -3.08
C THR A 48 4.02 14.79 -4.27
N GLY A 49 3.98 13.48 -4.04
CA GLY A 49 4.17 12.42 -5.04
C GLY A 49 5.64 12.15 -5.37
N LEU A 50 6.56 13.00 -4.92
CA LEU A 50 8.00 12.87 -5.19
C LEU A 50 8.69 11.97 -4.16
N THR A 51 8.34 12.14 -2.89
CA THR A 51 8.87 11.36 -1.76
C THR A 51 7.74 10.62 -1.07
N TRP A 52 7.98 9.37 -0.68
CA TRP A 52 6.96 8.49 -0.10
C TRP A 52 7.44 7.92 1.23
N ASP A 53 6.61 8.04 2.25
CA ASP A 53 6.89 7.55 3.60
C ASP A 53 6.18 6.21 3.83
N ASN A 54 6.93 5.17 4.20
CA ASN A 54 6.34 3.90 4.63
C ASN A 54 5.67 4.09 6.01
N GLN A 55 4.36 3.96 6.03
CA GLN A 55 3.55 4.06 7.24
C GLN A 55 3.54 2.69 7.91
N THR A 56 4.30 2.56 9.00
CA THR A 56 4.28 1.35 9.81
C THR A 56 2.98 1.28 10.59
N LEU A 57 2.12 0.34 10.22
CA LEU A 57 0.86 0.08 10.90
C LEU A 57 0.89 -1.34 11.49
N THR A 58 0.80 -1.45 12.81
CA THR A 58 0.75 -2.75 13.49
C THR A 58 -0.63 -3.39 13.31
N ASN A 59 -0.68 -4.59 12.72
CA ASN A 59 -1.89 -5.41 12.58
C ASN A 59 -3.11 -4.70 11.97
N ALA A 60 -2.90 -3.71 11.09
CA ALA A 60 -4.03 -2.96 10.50
C ALA A 60 -4.87 -3.80 9.53
N PHE A 61 -4.24 -4.68 8.75
CA PHE A 61 -4.91 -5.62 7.85
C PHE A 61 -3.94 -6.72 7.40
N SER A 62 -4.49 -7.90 7.06
CA SER A 62 -3.74 -8.97 6.38
C SER A 62 -3.31 -8.53 4.98
N THR A 63 -2.20 -9.10 4.48
CA THR A 63 -1.76 -8.96 3.09
C THR A 63 -2.92 -9.10 2.12
N ARG A 64 -3.02 -8.23 1.11
CA ARG A 64 -4.11 -8.32 0.13
C ARG A 64 -3.83 -7.57 -1.15
N LEU A 65 -4.44 -8.06 -2.22
CA LEU A 65 -4.51 -7.38 -3.51
C LEU A 65 -5.94 -7.43 -4.09
N GLY A 66 -6.20 -6.59 -5.08
CA GLY A 66 -7.47 -6.50 -5.78
C GLY A 66 -8.61 -6.08 -4.85
N HIS A 67 -8.27 -5.35 -3.80
CA HIS A 67 -9.21 -4.85 -2.80
C HIS A 67 -9.73 -3.47 -3.21
N ALA A 68 -10.87 -3.08 -2.63
CA ALA A 68 -11.43 -1.75 -2.80
C ALA A 68 -11.06 -0.89 -1.59
N GLY A 69 -11.08 0.43 -1.78
CA GLY A 69 -10.96 1.38 -0.68
C GLY A 69 -11.73 2.66 -0.92
N VAL A 70 -12.12 3.31 0.17
CA VAL A 70 -12.89 4.55 0.15
C VAL A 70 -12.52 5.43 1.34
N VAL A 71 -12.56 6.75 1.14
CA VAL A 71 -12.55 7.71 2.24
C VAL A 71 -13.99 7.98 2.65
N PHE A 72 -14.33 7.63 3.89
CA PHE A 72 -15.67 7.85 4.42
C PHE A 72 -15.62 8.21 5.90
N LYS A 73 -16.38 9.24 6.30
CA LYS A 73 -16.44 9.75 7.69
C LYS A 73 -15.05 10.02 8.28
N ASN A 74 -14.22 10.77 7.56
CA ASN A 74 -12.85 11.15 7.95
C ASN A 74 -11.96 9.95 8.31
N LYS A 75 -12.17 8.81 7.65
CA LYS A 75 -11.36 7.59 7.78
C LYS A 75 -11.15 6.98 6.39
N MET A 76 -10.05 6.26 6.24
CA MET A 76 -9.84 5.38 5.10
C MET A 76 -10.35 3.98 5.45
N TRP A 77 -11.08 3.38 4.54
CA TRP A 77 -11.58 2.03 4.64
C TRP A 77 -11.05 1.23 3.47
N ILE A 78 -10.68 -0.02 3.74
CA ILE A 78 -10.35 -1.02 2.72
C ILE A 78 -11.18 -2.26 2.97
N PHE A 79 -11.64 -2.91 1.91
CA PHE A 79 -12.50 -4.09 2.03
C PHE A 79 -12.43 -4.97 0.79
N GLY A 80 -12.79 -6.24 0.98
CA GLY A 80 -12.69 -7.26 -0.05
C GLY A 80 -11.25 -7.53 -0.47
N GLY A 81 -11.11 -7.92 -1.73
CA GLY A 81 -9.86 -8.43 -2.30
C GLY A 81 -9.57 -9.85 -1.85
N ARG A 82 -8.42 -10.35 -2.29
CA ARG A 82 -7.93 -11.67 -1.90
C ARG A 82 -6.58 -11.55 -1.21
N SER A 83 -6.39 -12.44 -0.26
CA SER A 83 -5.13 -12.72 0.40
C SER A 83 -4.87 -14.21 0.27
N GLU A 84 -3.61 -14.62 0.14
CA GLU A 84 -3.30 -16.02 0.40
C GLU A 84 -3.50 -16.29 1.89
N ILE A 85 -4.43 -17.19 2.23
CA ILE A 85 -4.37 -17.89 3.50
C ILE A 85 -3.34 -18.98 3.29
N ARG A 86 -2.11 -18.79 3.80
CA ARG A 86 -1.15 -19.89 3.86
C ARG A 86 -1.62 -20.86 4.92
N TRP A 87 -2.39 -21.86 4.51
CA TRP A 87 -2.68 -23.01 5.34
C TRP A 87 -1.40 -23.85 5.46
N GLY A 88 -0.60 -23.56 6.49
CA GLY A 88 0.52 -24.41 6.91
C GLY A 88 1.86 -23.69 7.03
N ALA A 89 2.15 -23.22 8.25
CA ALA A 89 3.45 -23.36 8.93
C ALA A 89 3.31 -22.72 10.33
N VAL A 90 2.59 -23.41 11.22
CA VAL A 90 3.00 -23.43 12.62
C VAL A 90 4.03 -24.55 12.67
N SER A 91 5.32 -24.19 12.79
CA SER A 91 6.34 -25.08 13.34
C SER A 91 6.43 -24.84 14.84
#